data_AF-A0A6B3FCG4-F1
#
_entry.id   AF-A0A6B3FCG4-F1
#
_cell.length_a   1.000
_cell.length_b   1.000
_cell.length_c   1.000
_cell.angle_alpha   90.00
_cell.angle_beta   90.00
_cell.angle_gamma   90.00
#
_symmetry.space_group_name_H-M   'P 1'
#
loop_
_entity.id
_entity.type
_entity.pdbx_description
1 polymer ?
#
loop_
_entity_poly.entity_id
_entity_poly.type
_entity_poly.pdbx_seq_one_letter_code
_entity_poly.pdbx_strand_id
1 'polypeptide(L)'
;RVWQRAYAGSGVALYDAMSLARGHGRGLPGHRHLGRRHALRVAPCLRKDALTGALQYYDAQVDDARYVMTLVRTAVDYGATAANRARVTGFLREGERVVGATVEDVEAGGTYEIRAKQVVNASGVWTDDTQGLVGERGQFHVRAS
;
A
#
# COMPACT_ATOMS: atom_id res chain seq x y z
N ARG A 1 -17.90 3.19 -29.86
CA ARG A 1 -18.60 4.00 -28.82
C ARG A 1 -19.37 3.12 -27.82
N VAL A 2 -20.40 2.36 -28.21
CA VAL A 2 -21.12 1.45 -27.27
C VAL A 2 -20.25 0.27 -26.83
N TRP A 3 -19.47 -0.29 -27.75
CA TRP A 3 -18.56 -1.41 -27.48
C TRP A 3 -17.52 -1.12 -26.40
N GLN A 4 -17.00 0.11 -26.32
CA GLN A 4 -16.06 0.53 -25.27
C GLN A 4 -16.68 0.45 -23.87
N ARG A 5 -17.99 0.77 -23.75
CA ARG A 5 -18.70 0.69 -22.46
C ARG A 5 -19.01 -0.76 -22.08
N ALA A 6 -19.27 -1.63 -23.05
CA ALA A 6 -19.43 -3.07 -22.81
C ALA A 6 -18.10 -3.70 -22.37
N TYR A 7 -17.01 -3.37 -23.07
CA TYR A 7 -15.66 -3.81 -22.73
C TYR A 7 -15.25 -3.38 -21.32
N ALA A 8 -15.29 -2.08 -21.00
CA ALA A 8 -15.00 -1.61 -19.64
C ALA A 8 -15.94 -2.22 -18.59
N GLY A 9 -17.22 -2.41 -18.94
CA GLY A 9 -18.22 -3.03 -18.07
C GLY A 9 -17.87 -4.48 -17.72
N SER A 10 -17.32 -5.25 -18.65
CA SER A 10 -16.89 -6.63 -18.36
C SER A 10 -15.78 -6.71 -17.31
N GLY A 11 -14.85 -5.76 -17.31
CA GLY A 11 -13.81 -5.67 -16.28
C GLY A 11 -14.39 -5.36 -14.90
N VAL A 12 -15.32 -4.42 -14.82
CA VAL A 12 -16.00 -4.08 -13.55
C VAL A 12 -16.93 -5.21 -13.09
N ALA A 13 -17.58 -5.92 -14.02
CA ALA A 13 -18.39 -7.10 -13.68
C ALA A 13 -17.53 -8.22 -13.09
N LEU A 14 -16.33 -8.43 -13.62
CA LEU A 14 -15.37 -9.37 -13.04
C LEU A 14 -14.92 -8.91 -11.64
N TYR A 15 -14.67 -7.61 -11.44
CA TYR A 15 -14.35 -7.04 -10.14
C TYR A 15 -15.45 -7.31 -9.10
N ASP A 16 -16.72 -7.04 -9.45
CA ASP A 16 -17.88 -7.33 -8.61
C ASP A 16 -18.00 -8.83 -8.30
N ALA A 17 -17.75 -9.70 -9.29
CA ALA A 17 -17.80 -11.15 -9.11
C ALA A 17 -16.70 -11.65 -8.16
N MET A 18 -15.48 -11.09 -8.24
CA MET A 18 -14.40 -11.42 -7.31
C MET A 18 -14.70 -10.94 -5.89
N SER A 19 -15.34 -9.78 -5.73
CA SER A 19 -15.81 -9.27 -4.44
C SER A 19 -16.82 -10.23 -3.80
N LEU A 20 -17.80 -10.69 -4.60
CA LEU A 20 -18.81 -11.67 -4.19
C LEU A 20 -18.24 -13.04 -3.81
N ALA A 21 -17.27 -13.53 -4.59
CA ALA A 21 -16.68 -14.85 -4.40
C ALA A 21 -15.86 -14.95 -3.10
N ARG A 22 -15.37 -13.82 -2.56
CA ARG A 22 -14.59 -13.79 -1.31
C ARG A 22 -15.42 -14.02 -0.03
N GLY A 23 -16.73 -14.25 -0.13
CA GLY A 23 -17.57 -14.69 0.99
C GLY A 23 -17.84 -13.63 2.06
N HIS A 24 -17.36 -12.41 1.87
CA HIS A 24 -17.83 -11.23 2.59
C HIS A 24 -19.00 -10.70 1.75
N GLY A 25 -20.22 -10.63 2.30
CA GLY A 25 -21.44 -10.29 1.54
C GLY A 25 -21.32 -8.99 0.74
N ARG A 26 -22.33 -8.66 -0.10
CA ARG A 26 -22.39 -7.43 -0.92
C ARG A 26 -22.48 -6.14 -0.10
N GLY A 27 -21.52 -5.88 0.79
CA GLY A 27 -21.47 -4.68 1.64
C GLY A 27 -21.56 -3.37 0.85
N LEU A 28 -21.37 -3.43 -0.48
CA LEU A 28 -21.60 -2.36 -1.43
C LEU A 28 -22.52 -2.82 -2.58
N PRO A 29 -23.34 -1.92 -3.16
CA PRO A 29 -24.12 -2.23 -4.34
C PRO A 29 -23.23 -2.60 -5.54
N GLY A 30 -23.76 -3.42 -6.46
CA GLY A 30 -23.06 -3.71 -7.71
C GLY A 30 -22.94 -2.50 -8.63
N HIS A 31 -22.04 -2.59 -9.60
CA HIS A 31 -21.81 -1.51 -10.55
C HIS A 31 -23.04 -1.21 -11.43
N ARG A 32 -23.09 0.02 -11.94
CA ARG A 32 -24.18 0.54 -12.78
C ARG A 32 -23.65 1.14 -14.06
N HIS A 33 -24.32 0.85 -15.17
CA HIS A 33 -24.14 1.58 -16.41
C HIS A 33 -24.98 2.86 -16.42
N LEU A 34 -24.34 4.00 -16.61
CA LEU A 34 -24.99 5.30 -16.73
C LEU A 34 -24.99 5.76 -18.18
N GLY A 35 -26.16 6.13 -18.69
CA GLY A 35 -26.27 6.87 -19.95
C GLY A 35 -25.69 8.29 -19.82
N ARG A 36 -25.32 8.93 -20.93
CA ARG A 36 -24.73 10.29 -20.97
C ARG A 36 -25.48 11.32 -20.09
N ARG A 37 -26.81 11.36 -20.18
CA ARG A 37 -27.65 12.29 -19.38
C ARG A 37 -27.51 12.06 -17.87
N HIS A 38 -27.46 10.79 -17.44
CA HIS A 38 -27.32 10.45 -16.02
C HIS A 38 -25.90 10.74 -15.54
N ALA A 39 -24.89 10.37 -16.34
CA ALA A 39 -23.49 10.65 -16.02
C ALA A 39 -23.21 12.15 -15.83
N LEU A 40 -23.76 13.02 -16.71
CA LEU A 40 -23.64 14.48 -16.57
C LEU A 40 -24.43 15.06 -15.40
N ARG A 41 -25.42 14.35 -14.87
CA ARG A 41 -26.12 14.76 -13.64
C ARG A 41 -25.24 14.48 -12.41
N VAL A 42 -24.49 13.38 -12.40
CA VAL A 42 -23.59 12.99 -11.31
C VAL A 42 -22.31 13.82 -11.35
N ALA A 43 -21.74 14.04 -12.53
CA ALA A 43 -20.51 14.81 -12.72
C ALA A 43 -20.69 15.87 -13.83
N PRO A 44 -21.25 17.06 -13.50
CA PRO A 44 -21.59 18.11 -14.47
C PRO A 44 -20.38 18.75 -15.16
N CYS A 45 -19.19 18.64 -14.56
CA CYS A 45 -17.94 19.19 -15.08
C CYS A 45 -17.33 18.38 -16.23
N LEU A 46 -17.88 17.21 -16.57
CA LEU A 46 -17.38 16.38 -17.67
C LEU A 46 -17.68 17.01 -19.04
N ARG A 47 -16.73 16.89 -19.97
CA ARG A 47 -16.88 17.38 -21.35
C ARG A 47 -18.05 16.68 -22.06
N LYS A 48 -19.07 17.46 -22.39
CA LYS A 48 -20.36 16.95 -22.90
C LYS A 48 -20.23 16.30 -24.27
N ASP A 49 -19.39 16.85 -25.14
CA ASP A 49 -19.12 16.43 -26.51
C ASP A 49 -18.27 15.14 -26.59
N ALA A 50 -17.45 14.89 -25.58
CA ALA A 50 -16.61 13.68 -25.49
C ALA A 50 -17.29 12.48 -24.78
N LEU A 51 -18.32 12.71 -23.96
CA LEU A 51 -18.91 11.69 -23.10
C LEU A 51 -19.97 10.82 -23.82
N THR A 52 -19.74 9.51 -23.90
CA THR A 52 -20.73 8.52 -24.39
C THR A 52 -21.64 7.97 -23.26
N GLY A 53 -21.12 7.89 -22.04
CA GLY A 53 -21.77 7.33 -20.85
C GLY A 53 -20.71 7.04 -19.79
N ALA A 54 -21.10 6.41 -18.68
CA ALA A 54 -20.17 6.07 -17.59
C ALA A 54 -20.50 4.70 -16.98
N LEU A 55 -19.52 4.18 -16.23
CA LEU A 55 -19.70 3.10 -15.26
C LEU A 55 -19.57 3.72 -13.88
N GLN A 56 -20.49 3.40 -12.99
CA GLN A 56 -20.41 3.74 -11.57
C GLN A 56 -20.18 2.44 -10.81
N TYR A 57 -19.09 2.36 -10.07
CA TYR A 57 -18.75 1.24 -9.19
C TYR A 57 -18.29 1.81 -7.84
N TYR A 58 -18.11 0.94 -6.86
CA TYR A 58 -17.69 1.33 -5.51
C TYR A 58 -16.29 0.85 -5.24
N ASP A 59 -15.52 1.71 -4.57
CA ASP A 59 -14.16 1.45 -4.12
C ASP A 59 -13.97 2.07 -2.73
N ALA A 60 -12.85 1.79 -2.08
CA ALA A 60 -12.52 2.34 -0.78
C ALA A 60 -11.64 3.59 -0.90
N GLN A 61 -11.84 4.53 0.02
CA GLN A 61 -10.88 5.57 0.31
C GLN A 61 -10.34 5.36 1.72
N VAL A 62 -9.05 5.65 1.91
CA VAL A 62 -8.37 5.53 3.19
C VAL A 62 -7.45 6.73 3.39
N ASP A 63 -7.39 7.22 4.62
CA ASP A 63 -6.29 8.07 5.07
C ASP A 63 -5.13 7.13 5.44
N ASP A 64 -4.18 7.01 4.53
CA ASP A 64 -3.05 6.07 4.60
C ASP A 64 -2.14 6.35 5.80
N ALA A 65 -1.84 7.62 6.07
CA ALA A 65 -1.06 8.04 7.23
C ALA A 65 -1.73 7.64 8.54
N ARG A 66 -3.05 7.91 8.69
CA ARG A 66 -3.80 7.48 9.89
C ARG A 66 -3.91 5.97 9.99
N TYR A 67 -4.04 5.27 8.88
CA TYR A 67 -4.09 3.81 8.88
C TYR A 67 -2.79 3.22 9.45
N VAL A 68 -1.63 3.66 8.96
CA VAL A 68 -0.32 3.20 9.45
C VAL A 68 -0.12 3.58 10.92
N MET A 69 -0.45 4.82 11.30
CA MET A 69 -0.35 5.25 12.70
C MET A 69 -1.22 4.37 13.62
N THR A 70 -2.44 4.05 13.21
CA THR A 70 -3.37 3.20 13.98
C THR A 70 -2.84 1.78 14.10
N LEU A 71 -2.24 1.24 13.05
CA LEU A 71 -1.61 -0.08 13.07
C LEU A 71 -0.45 -0.13 14.09
N VAL A 72 0.46 0.85 14.04
CA VAL A 72 1.59 0.93 14.98
C VAL A 72 1.10 1.08 16.42
N ARG A 73 0.13 1.96 16.67
CA ARG A 73 -0.45 2.14 18.01
C ARG A 73 -1.09 0.86 18.55
N THR A 74 -1.86 0.17 17.72
CA THR A 74 -2.45 -1.13 18.08
C THR A 74 -1.37 -2.16 18.44
N ALA A 75 -0.27 -2.21 17.68
CA ALA A 75 0.83 -3.12 17.98
C ALA A 75 1.50 -2.79 19.34
N VAL A 76 1.68 -1.50 19.64
CA VAL A 76 2.18 -1.04 20.94
C VAL A 76 1.22 -1.39 22.07
N ASP A 77 -0.10 -1.25 21.86
CA ASP A 77 -1.12 -1.66 22.84
C ASP A 77 -1.06 -3.17 23.14
N TYR A 78 -0.58 -3.99 22.18
CA TYR A 78 -0.29 -5.42 22.37
C TYR A 78 1.12 -5.72 22.90
N GLY A 79 1.92 -4.70 23.24
CA GLY A 79 3.23 -4.84 23.87
C GLY A 79 4.44 -4.76 22.94
N ALA A 80 4.26 -4.37 21.68
CA ALA A 80 5.40 -4.09 20.80
C ALA A 80 6.11 -2.78 21.18
N THR A 81 7.43 -2.72 21.02
CA THR A 81 8.18 -1.46 21.09
C THR A 81 8.28 -0.87 19.69
N ALA A 82 7.86 0.39 19.53
CA ALA A 82 7.99 1.14 18.29
C ALA A 82 8.79 2.42 18.53
N ALA A 83 9.72 2.72 17.62
CA ALA A 83 10.52 3.94 17.64
C ALA A 83 10.52 4.57 16.23
N ASN A 84 10.12 5.83 16.14
CA ASN A 84 10.36 6.67 14.97
C ASN A 84 11.70 7.40 15.14
N ARG A 85 12.19 8.06 14.09
CA ARG A 85 13.50 8.77 14.10
C ARG A 85 14.68 7.85 14.49
N ALA A 86 14.50 6.55 14.35
CA ALA A 86 15.49 5.51 14.62
C ALA A 86 15.96 4.94 13.27
N ARG A 87 17.07 5.45 12.75
CA ARG A 87 17.61 5.05 11.44
C ARG A 87 18.52 3.84 11.60
N VAL A 88 18.24 2.75 10.89
CA VAL A 88 19.19 1.65 10.76
C VAL A 88 20.37 2.09 9.90
N THR A 89 21.59 1.99 10.45
CA THR A 89 22.85 2.37 9.77
C THR A 89 23.76 1.18 9.51
N GLY A 90 23.45 0.00 10.07
CA GLY A 90 24.17 -1.23 9.84
C GLY A 90 23.49 -2.44 10.49
N PHE A 91 24.03 -3.64 10.24
CA PHE A 91 23.53 -4.88 10.83
C PHE A 91 24.58 -5.56 11.69
N LEU A 92 24.15 -6.09 12.83
CA LEU A 92 24.97 -6.93 13.70
C LEU A 92 25.00 -8.35 13.12
N ARG A 93 26.19 -8.95 13.01
CA ARG A 93 26.36 -10.26 12.38
C ARG A 93 27.16 -11.23 13.26
N GLU A 94 26.76 -12.49 13.21
CA GLU A 94 27.50 -13.64 13.73
C GLU A 94 27.68 -14.64 12.58
N GLY A 95 28.89 -14.66 12.00
CA GLY A 95 29.13 -15.32 10.73
C GLY A 95 28.27 -14.73 9.62
N GLU A 96 27.53 -15.59 8.91
CA GLU A 96 26.63 -15.15 7.83
C GLU A 96 25.28 -14.61 8.35
N ARG A 97 24.93 -14.86 9.61
CA ARG A 97 23.61 -14.55 10.17
C ARG A 97 23.53 -13.12 10.70
N VAL A 98 22.45 -12.42 10.35
CA VAL A 98 22.04 -11.16 10.99
C VAL A 98 21.41 -11.46 12.36
N VAL A 99 21.94 -10.84 13.41
CA VAL A 99 21.52 -11.02 14.81
C VAL A 99 21.06 -9.71 15.47
N GLY A 100 20.88 -8.66 14.68
CA GLY A 100 20.46 -7.34 15.16
C GLY A 100 20.81 -6.22 14.19
N ALA A 101 20.66 -4.99 14.65
CA ALA A 101 20.93 -3.78 13.88
C ALA A 101 21.65 -2.72 14.72
N THR A 102 22.47 -1.93 14.04
CA THR A 102 23.00 -0.66 14.55
C THR A 102 22.03 0.45 14.15
N VAL A 103 21.57 1.22 15.13
CA VAL A 103 20.53 2.23 14.97
C VAL A 103 21.03 3.57 15.48
N GLU A 104 20.88 4.60 14.65
CA GLU A 104 21.12 6.00 14.98
C GLU A 104 19.79 6.67 15.40
N ASP A 105 19.78 7.31 16.56
CA ASP A 105 18.72 8.27 16.92
C ASP A 105 19.01 9.58 16.18
N VAL A 106 18.18 9.92 15.19
CA VAL A 106 18.41 11.11 14.36
C VAL A 106 17.88 12.40 14.99
N GLU A 107 17.20 12.31 16.14
CA GLU A 107 16.65 13.46 16.86
C GLU A 107 17.57 13.89 18.00
N ALA A 108 17.96 12.96 18.87
CA ALA A 108 18.85 13.23 20.00
C ALA A 108 20.34 13.00 19.66
N GLY A 109 20.63 12.29 18.56
CA GLY A 109 21.95 11.74 18.29
C GLY A 109 22.22 10.48 19.10
N GLY A 110 23.31 9.78 18.74
CA GLY A 110 23.74 8.56 19.43
C GLY A 110 23.44 7.28 18.65
N THR A 111 24.25 6.27 18.92
CA THR A 111 24.25 4.99 18.21
C THR A 111 24.01 3.86 19.19
N TYR A 112 23.07 2.98 18.84
CA TYR A 112 22.61 1.88 19.67
C TYR A 112 22.71 0.57 18.92
N GLU A 113 23.09 -0.49 19.62
CA GLU A 113 23.04 -1.86 19.11
C GLU A 113 21.78 -2.56 19.62
N ILE A 114 20.91 -2.99 18.71
CA ILE A 114 19.68 -3.70 19.03
C ILE A 114 19.83 -5.15 18.57
N ARG A 115 19.89 -6.09 19.53
CA ARG A 115 19.93 -7.54 19.25
C ARG A 115 18.52 -8.09 19.01
N ALA A 116 18.38 -8.92 17.99
CA ALA A 116 17.12 -9.58 17.64
C ALA A 116 17.35 -10.99 17.10
N LYS A 117 16.41 -11.90 17.37
CA LYS A 117 16.47 -13.27 16.82
C LYS A 117 16.22 -13.31 15.31
N GLN A 118 15.43 -12.35 14.83
CA GLN A 118 14.99 -12.19 13.46
C GLN A 118 14.94 -10.70 13.12
N VAL A 119 15.30 -10.37 11.88
CA VAL A 119 15.26 -9.00 11.36
C VAL A 119 14.53 -9.03 10.03
N VAL A 120 13.49 -8.20 9.88
CA VAL A 120 12.66 -8.12 8.67
C VAL A 120 12.91 -6.77 8.01
N ASN A 121 13.32 -6.77 6.74
CA ASN A 121 13.42 -5.56 5.95
C ASN A 121 12.05 -5.22 5.33
N ALA A 122 11.42 -4.17 5.84
CA ALA A 122 10.16 -3.62 5.34
C ALA A 122 10.31 -2.13 4.96
N SER A 123 11.45 -1.76 4.38
CA SER A 123 11.81 -0.35 4.07
C SER A 123 11.25 0.18 2.74
N GLY A 124 10.32 -0.53 2.09
CA GLY A 124 9.64 -0.03 0.89
C GLY A 124 10.60 0.31 -0.24
N VAL A 125 10.53 1.53 -0.78
CA VAL A 125 11.40 1.99 -1.88
C VAL A 125 12.89 2.05 -1.50
N TRP A 126 13.22 2.06 -0.20
CA TRP A 126 14.59 2.04 0.33
C TRP A 126 15.13 0.62 0.59
N THR A 127 14.46 -0.40 0.03
CA THR A 127 14.87 -1.80 0.20
C THR A 127 16.30 -2.04 -0.25
N ASP A 128 16.69 -1.48 -1.40
CA ASP A 128 18.01 -1.66 -1.99
C ASP A 128 19.10 -1.01 -1.12
N ASP A 129 18.84 0.21 -0.62
CA ASP A 129 19.74 0.92 0.31
C ASP A 129 19.96 0.09 1.58
N THR A 130 18.88 -0.44 2.16
CA THR A 130 18.92 -1.26 3.37
C THR A 130 19.65 -2.58 3.12
N GLN A 131 19.46 -3.22 1.97
CA GLN A 131 20.19 -4.43 1.59
C GLN A 131 21.69 -4.16 1.40
N GLY A 132 22.04 -2.99 0.86
CA GLY A 132 23.42 -2.53 0.71
C GLY A 132 24.20 -2.53 2.03
N LEU A 133 23.53 -2.25 3.17
CA LEU A 133 24.13 -2.25 4.50
C LEU A 133 24.60 -3.64 4.99
N VAL A 134 24.14 -4.74 4.38
CA VAL A 134 24.51 -6.11 4.79
C VAL A 134 25.85 -6.55 4.17
N GLY A 135 26.30 -5.89 3.10
CA GLY A 135 27.51 -6.27 2.37
C GLY A 135 27.25 -7.34 1.29
N GLU A 136 26.81 -6.84 0.12
CA GLU A 136 26.75 -7.43 -1.24
C GLU A 136 25.56 -8.30 -1.74
N ARG A 137 25.16 -7.92 -2.98
CA ARG A 137 24.25 -8.46 -4.02
C ARG A 137 22.74 -8.49 -3.74
N GLY A 138 22.12 -7.32 -3.82
CA GLY A 138 20.71 -7.21 -4.22
C GLY A 138 20.55 -7.53 -5.73
N GLN A 139 19.88 -8.63 -6.06
CA GLN A 139 19.48 -8.99 -7.44
C GLN A 139 18.12 -8.37 -7.85
N PHE A 140 17.49 -7.60 -6.98
CA PHE A 140 16.16 -7.05 -7.19
C PHE A 140 16.23 -5.54 -7.09
N HIS A 141 15.77 -4.86 -8.14
CA HIS A 141 15.73 -3.41 -8.20
C HIS A 141 14.27 -2.97 -8.03
N VAL A 142 13.94 -2.40 -6.87
CA VAL A 142 12.57 -1.94 -6.60
C VAL A 142 12.39 -0.55 -7.18
N ARG A 143 11.55 -0.43 -8.23
CA ARG A 143 11.13 0.88 -8.74
C ARG A 143 9.93 1.38 -7.93
N ALA A 144 10.01 2.62 -7.48
CA ALA A 144 8.83 3.34 -7.02
C ALA A 144 7.85 3.45 -8.20
N SER A 145 6.61 2.99 -7.98
CA SER A 145 5.49 3.15 -8.91
C SER A 145 4.89 4.54 -8.84
#